data_AF-A0A816CKP5-F1
#
_entry.id   AF-A0A816CKP5-F1
#
_cell.length_a   1.000
_cell.length_b   1.000
_cell.length_c   1.000
_cell.angle_alpha   90.00
_cell.angle_beta   90.00
_cell.angle_gamma   90.00
#
_symmetry.space_group_name_H-M   'P 1'
#
loop_
_entity.id
_entity.type
_entity.pdbx_description
1 polymer ?
#
loop_
_entity_poly.entity_id
_entity_poly.type
_entity_poly.pdbx_seq_one_letter_code
_entity_poly.pdbx_strand_id
1 'polypeptide(L)'
;MTDEQLSKISPKDNSYKGFPPLYITAGTDEISIDAIHDMTKKMKLSGVEVTLDEGEGLMHTYALFHMWSPQGRCVQEKIHQWIREQLLIGMQSKSIVNRVTINPTCILDS
;
A
#
# COMPACT_ATOMS: atom_id res chain seq x y z
N MET A 1 25.10 6.09 -17.84
CA MET A 1 24.02 5.10 -17.63
C MET A 1 22.89 5.52 -18.57
N THR A 2 22.34 4.60 -19.37
CA THR A 2 21.27 4.96 -20.31
C THR A 2 19.92 5.04 -19.58
N ASP A 3 18.96 5.77 -20.14
CA ASP A 3 17.62 5.92 -19.56
C ASP A 3 16.90 4.57 -19.37
N GLU A 4 17.18 3.60 -20.25
CA GLU A 4 16.66 2.23 -20.14
C GLU A 4 17.23 1.47 -18.92
N GLN A 5 18.48 1.72 -18.55
CA GLN A 5 19.10 1.12 -17.38
C GLN A 5 18.56 1.76 -16.09
N LEU A 6 18.32 3.07 -16.10
CA LEU A 6 17.74 3.81 -14.98
C LEU A 6 16.31 3.33 -14.65
N SER A 7 15.50 3.07 -15.68
CA SER A 7 14.15 2.50 -15.56
C SER A 7 14.11 1.16 -14.80
N LYS A 8 15.11 0.29 -15.00
CA LYS A 8 15.18 -1.04 -14.35
C LYS A 8 15.69 -0.97 -12.91
N ILE A 9 16.41 0.10 -12.56
CA ILE A 9 17.04 0.28 -11.24
C ILE A 9 16.14 1.12 -10.33
N SER A 10 15.43 2.12 -10.89
CA SER A 10 14.59 3.03 -10.12
C SER A 10 13.19 3.12 -10.73
N PRO A 11 12.17 2.53 -10.08
CA PRO A 11 10.79 2.57 -10.55
C PRO A 11 10.25 4.00 -10.69
N LYS A 12 10.84 4.98 -9.98
CA LYS A 12 10.38 6.38 -9.90
C LYS A 12 10.24 7.09 -11.27
N ASP A 13 11.00 6.63 -12.27
CA ASP A 13 11.04 7.20 -13.62
C ASP A 13 10.27 6.34 -14.65
N ASN A 14 9.60 5.28 -14.21
CA ASN A 14 8.81 4.40 -15.08
C ASN A 14 7.40 4.91 -15.32
N SER A 15 6.82 4.48 -16.45
CA SER A 15 5.38 4.57 -16.67
C SER A 15 4.65 3.58 -15.77
N TYR A 16 3.67 4.05 -15.01
CA TYR A 16 2.81 3.22 -14.16
C TYR A 16 1.50 2.82 -14.83
N LYS A 17 1.33 3.14 -16.12
CA LYS A 17 0.09 2.85 -16.85
C LYS A 17 -0.16 1.35 -16.91
N GLY A 18 -1.34 0.91 -16.48
CA GLY A 18 -1.75 -0.50 -16.50
C GLY A 18 -1.26 -1.33 -15.30
N PHE A 19 -0.66 -0.69 -14.29
CA PHE A 19 -0.35 -1.36 -13.04
C PHE A 19 -1.63 -1.84 -12.32
N PRO A 20 -1.56 -2.95 -11.57
CA PRO A 20 -2.65 -3.39 -10.71
C PRO A 20 -2.88 -2.36 -9.58
N PRO A 21 -4.00 -2.43 -8.87
CA PRO A 21 -4.19 -1.67 -7.64
C PRO A 21 -3.05 -1.92 -6.64
N LEU A 22 -2.59 -0.88 -5.96
CA LEU A 22 -1.49 -0.97 -5.01
C LEU A 22 -1.92 -0.51 -3.62
N TYR A 23 -1.45 -1.23 -2.60
CA TYR A 23 -1.50 -0.83 -1.19
C TYR A 23 -0.09 -0.54 -0.70
N ILE A 24 0.17 0.71 -0.34
CA ILE A 24 1.47 1.19 0.09
C ILE A 24 1.37 1.56 1.57
N THR A 25 2.28 1.03 2.38
CA THR A 25 2.43 1.40 3.79
C THR A 25 3.69 2.24 3.95
N ALA A 26 3.58 3.36 4.65
CA ALA A 26 4.71 4.24 4.92
C ALA A 26 4.68 4.73 6.37
N GLY A 27 5.84 4.89 6.99
CA GLY A 27 5.95 5.54 8.30
C GLY A 27 6.34 6.99 8.09
N THR A 28 5.72 7.95 8.79
CA THR A 28 6.05 9.37 8.55
C THR A 28 7.46 9.73 9.03
N ASP A 29 8.03 8.95 9.95
CA ASP A 29 9.39 9.14 10.48
C ASP A 29 10.38 8.23 9.72
N GLU A 30 10.35 8.30 8.39
CA GLU A 30 11.29 7.60 7.51
C GLU A 30 11.88 8.51 6.42
N ILE A 31 13.14 8.28 6.07
CA ILE A 31 13.85 9.10 5.07
C ILE A 31 13.24 9.04 3.66
N SER A 32 12.43 8.01 3.38
CA SER A 32 11.84 7.76 2.07
C SER A 32 10.44 8.35 1.89
N ILE A 33 9.87 9.02 2.91
CA ILE A 33 8.48 9.46 2.90
C ILE A 33 8.16 10.39 1.70
N ASP A 34 9.02 11.36 1.42
CA ASP A 34 8.85 12.28 0.29
C ASP A 34 8.87 11.54 -1.06
N ALA A 35 9.77 10.55 -1.21
CA ALA A 35 9.84 9.74 -2.41
C ALA A 35 8.60 8.85 -2.58
N ILE A 36 8.04 8.35 -1.48
CA ILE A 36 6.80 7.57 -1.48
C ILE A 36 5.62 8.45 -1.89
N HIS A 37 5.53 9.68 -1.38
CA HIS A 37 4.49 10.65 -1.77
C HIS A 37 4.56 10.98 -3.26
N ASP A 38 5.76 11.30 -3.77
CA ASP A 38 5.98 11.61 -5.18
C ASP A 38 5.62 10.43 -6.09
N MET A 39 6.03 9.22 -5.71
CA MET A 39 5.71 8.00 -6.45
C MET A 39 4.21 7.73 -6.45
N THR A 40 3.56 7.84 -5.29
CA THR A 40 2.11 7.66 -5.12
C THR A 40 1.33 8.64 -6.00
N LYS A 41 1.75 9.92 -6.03
CA LYS A 41 1.16 10.95 -6.88
C LYS A 41 1.29 10.60 -8.36
N LYS A 42 2.48 10.19 -8.82
CA LYS A 42 2.72 9.78 -10.21
C LYS A 42 1.86 8.58 -10.62
N MET A 43 1.72 7.58 -9.75
CA MET A 43 0.88 6.40 -9.99
C MET A 43 -0.60 6.79 -10.12
N LYS A 44 -1.13 7.61 -9.19
CA LYS A 44 -2.50 8.13 -9.25
C LYS A 44 -2.75 8.92 -10.55
N LEU A 45 -1.83 9.80 -10.94
CA LEU A 45 -1.90 10.55 -12.20
C LEU A 45 -1.88 9.64 -13.44
N SER A 46 -1.29 8.46 -13.34
CA SER A 46 -1.26 7.44 -14.40
C SER A 46 -2.53 6.58 -14.46
N GLY A 47 -3.52 6.86 -13.60
CA GLY A 47 -4.79 6.13 -13.52
C GLY A 47 -4.73 4.85 -12.68
N VAL A 48 -3.65 4.65 -11.90
CA VAL A 48 -3.53 3.50 -11.00
C VAL A 48 -4.30 3.77 -9.72
N GLU A 49 -5.11 2.80 -9.28
CA GLU A 49 -5.72 2.82 -7.95
C GLU A 49 -4.63 2.55 -6.91
N VAL A 50 -4.34 3.54 -6.07
CA VAL A 50 -3.36 3.35 -4.99
C VAL A 50 -3.89 3.89 -3.66
N THR A 51 -3.81 3.02 -2.67
CA THR A 51 -4.06 3.31 -1.26
C THR A 51 -2.72 3.53 -0.57
N LEU A 52 -2.54 4.68 0.07
CA LEU A 52 -1.37 4.99 0.90
C LEU A 52 -1.86 5.03 2.36
N ASP A 53 -1.35 4.10 3.19
CA ASP A 53 -1.65 3.97 4.61
C ASP A 53 -0.44 4.41 5.42
N GLU A 54 -0.52 5.63 5.97
CA GLU A 54 0.60 6.27 6.68
C GLU A 54 0.47 6.06 8.18
N GLY A 55 1.57 5.59 8.77
CA GLY A 55 1.72 5.50 10.22
C GLY A 55 2.40 6.74 10.77
N GLU A 56 1.64 7.59 11.46
CA GLU A 56 2.18 8.80 12.10
C GLU A 56 3.21 8.46 13.18
N GLY A 57 4.39 9.06 13.10
CA GLY A 57 5.53 8.84 13.99
C GLY A 57 6.16 7.44 13.87
N LEU A 58 5.75 6.64 12.89
CA LEU A 58 6.26 5.28 12.72
C LEU A 58 7.49 5.25 11.83
N MET A 59 8.39 4.33 12.14
CA MET A 59 9.64 4.12 11.42
C MET A 59 9.44 3.35 10.11
N HIS A 60 10.51 3.31 9.32
CA HIS A 60 10.61 2.48 8.12
C HIS A 60 10.18 1.03 8.39
N THR A 61 9.30 0.49 7.55
CA THR A 61 8.82 -0.90 7.61
C THR A 61 8.18 -1.31 8.95
N TYR A 62 7.51 -0.38 9.64
CA TYR A 62 6.84 -0.66 10.92
C TYR A 62 5.86 -1.86 10.86
N ALA A 63 5.30 -2.16 9.69
CA ALA A 63 4.42 -3.32 9.46
C ALA A 63 5.06 -4.68 9.81
N LEU A 64 6.39 -4.79 9.76
CA LEU A 64 7.10 -6.02 10.14
C LEU A 64 7.12 -6.26 11.64
N PHE A 65 6.89 -5.23 12.45
CA PHE A 65 6.95 -5.31 13.92
C PHE A 65 5.63 -5.75 14.54
N HIS A 66 4.77 -6.46 13.81
CA HIS A 66 3.45 -6.90 14.28
C HIS A 66 3.50 -7.77 15.57
N MET A 67 4.59 -8.49 15.82
CA MET A 67 4.72 -9.24 17.08
C MET A 67 4.89 -8.32 18.30
N TRP A 68 5.49 -7.14 18.13
CA TRP A 68 5.90 -6.26 19.22
C TRP A 68 5.11 -4.94 19.30
N SER A 69 4.53 -4.49 18.18
CA SER A 69 3.81 -3.23 18.07
C SER A 69 2.33 -3.46 17.73
N PRO A 70 1.39 -2.88 18.50
CA PRO A 70 -0.03 -2.85 18.12
C PRO A 70 -0.27 -2.20 16.75
N GLN A 71 0.48 -1.15 16.43
CA GLN A 71 0.42 -0.47 15.13
C GLN A 71 0.86 -1.41 14.00
N GLY A 72 1.92 -2.19 14.23
CA GLY A 72 2.36 -3.25 13.32
C GLY A 72 1.28 -4.32 13.09
N ARG A 73 0.55 -4.73 14.13
CA ARG A 73 -0.59 -5.67 13.97
C ARG A 73 -1.73 -5.06 13.18
N CYS A 74 -2.08 -3.82 13.50
CA CYS A 74 -3.14 -3.10 12.82
C CYS A 74 -2.93 -3.06 11.31
N VAL A 75 -1.73 -2.64 10.87
CA VAL A 75 -1.44 -2.53 9.43
C VAL A 75 -1.41 -3.90 8.76
N GLN A 76 -0.95 -4.96 9.43
CA GLN A 76 -1.04 -6.32 8.89
C GLN A 76 -2.49 -6.76 8.67
N GLU A 77 -3.40 -6.47 9.61
CA GLU A 77 -4.82 -6.79 9.41
C GLU A 77 -5.45 -5.99 8.28
N LYS A 78 -5.10 -4.70 8.13
CA LYS A 78 -5.51 -3.89 6.98
C LYS A 78 -4.99 -4.47 5.66
N ILE A 79 -3.73 -4.90 5.60
CA ILE A 79 -3.14 -5.57 4.43
C ILE A 79 -3.90 -6.87 4.12
N HIS A 80 -4.15 -7.71 5.13
CA HIS A 80 -4.91 -8.95 4.95
C HIS A 80 -6.31 -8.70 4.40
N GLN A 81 -7.01 -7.69 4.92
CA GLN A 81 -8.31 -7.29 4.42
C GLN A 81 -8.22 -6.81 2.96
N TRP A 82 -7.29 -5.91 2.67
CA TRP A 82 -7.13 -5.38 1.32
C TRP A 82 -6.86 -6.49 0.30
N ILE A 83 -5.96 -7.43 0.60
CA ILE A 83 -5.69 -8.58 -0.26
C ILE A 83 -6.96 -9.40 -0.51
N ARG A 84 -7.75 -9.68 0.54
CA ARG A 84 -9.02 -10.40 0.40
C ARG A 84 -9.99 -9.65 -0.51
N GLU A 85 -10.12 -8.34 -0.33
CA GLU A 85 -10.99 -7.50 -1.16
C GLU A 85 -10.54 -7.49 -2.63
N GLN A 86 -9.25 -7.34 -2.90
CA GLN A 86 -8.70 -7.37 -4.26
C GLN A 86 -8.90 -8.73 -4.93
N LEU A 87 -8.67 -9.83 -4.21
CA LEU A 87 -8.94 -11.18 -4.71
C LEU A 87 -10.43 -11.39 -4.99
N LEU A 88 -11.30 -10.92 -4.10
CA LEU A 88 -12.75 -10.99 -4.30
C LEU A 88 -13.17 -10.17 -5.53
N ILE A 89 -12.69 -8.94 -5.71
CA ILE A 89 -12.98 -8.11 -6.90
C ILE A 89 -12.53 -8.83 -8.18
N GLY A 90 -11.32 -9.41 -8.18
CA GLY A 90 -10.82 -10.22 -9.28
C GLY A 90 -11.68 -11.45 -9.58
N MET A 91 -12.29 -12.06 -8.55
CA MET A 91 -13.22 -13.18 -8.68
C MET A 91 -14.65 -12.74 -9.05
N GLN A 92 -15.10 -11.53 -8.69
CA GLN A 92 -16.42 -10.99 -9.02
C GLN A 92 -16.58 -10.65 -10.50
N SER A 93 -15.47 -10.38 -11.19
CA SER A 93 -15.41 -10.39 -12.66
C SER A 93 -15.84 -11.74 -13.26
N LYS A 94 -15.86 -12.82 -12.48
CA LYS A 94 -16.27 -14.18 -12.89
C LYS A 94 -17.50 -14.76 -12.17
N SER A 95 -17.93 -14.25 -11.01
CA SER A 95 -19.14 -14.72 -10.30
C SER A 95 -19.48 -13.81 -9.11
N ILE A 96 -20.77 -13.46 -8.95
CA ILE A 96 -21.33 -12.61 -7.88
C ILE A 96 -20.93 -13.15 -6.50
N VAL A 97 -20.29 -12.33 -5.65
CA VAL A 97 -20.04 -12.65 -4.23
C VAL A 97 -20.51 -11.48 -3.36
N ASN A 98 -21.20 -11.74 -2.25
CA ASN A 98 -21.66 -10.68 -1.34
C ASN A 98 -20.47 -10.06 -0.60
N ARG A 99 -20.35 -8.72 -0.67
CA ARG A 99 -19.28 -7.95 -0.02
C ARG A 99 -19.56 -7.86 1.49
N VAL A 100 -18.75 -8.54 2.31
CA VAL A 100 -18.75 -8.36 3.77
C VAL A 100 -17.65 -7.36 4.11
N THR A 101 -18.04 -6.12 4.40
CA THR A 101 -17.13 -5.09 4.92
C THR A 101 -16.95 -5.34 6.42
N ILE A 102 -15.87 -6.04 6.77
CA ILE A 102 -15.40 -6.10 8.16
C ILE A 102 -14.53 -4.85 8.34
N ASN A 103 -14.87 -3.97 9.28
CA ASN A 103 -14.12 -2.74 9.52
C ASN A 103 -13.23 -2.99 10.74
N PRO A 104 -11.93 -3.32 10.59
CA PRO A 104 -11.04 -3.51 11.73
C PRO A 104 -10.74 -2.13 12.30
N THR A 105 -11.55 -1.69 13.25
CA THR A 105 -11.18 -0.57 14.10
C THR A 105 -9.99 -1.03 14.93
N CYS A 106 -8.78 -0.67 14.51
CA CYS A 106 -7.59 -0.87 15.30
C CYS A 106 -7.69 0.01 16.54
N ILE A 107 -8.14 -0.57 17.64
CA ILE A 107 -8.18 0.12 18.93
C ILE A 107 -6.73 0.23 19.39
N LEU A 108 -6.18 1.45 19.30
CA LEU A 108 -4.93 1.80 19.96
C LEU A 108 -5.26 1.98 21.44
N ASP A 109 -5.03 0.94 22.24
CA ASP A 109 -5.06 1.11 23.70
C ASP A 109 -4.02 2.18 24.06
N SER A 110 -4.53 3.29 24.59
CA SER A 110 -3.77 4.49 24.99
C SER A 110 -3.01 4.26 26.29
#